data_AF-A0AAD5MEN1-F1
#
_entry.id   AF-A0AAD5MEN1-F1
#
_cell.length_a   1.000
_cell.length_b   1.000
_cell.length_c   1.000
_cell.angle_alpha   90.00
_cell.angle_beta   90.00
_cell.angle_gamma   90.00
#
_symmetry.space_group_name_H-M   'P 1'
#
loop_
_entity.id
_entity.type
_entity.pdbx_description
1 polymer ?
#
loop_
_entity_poly.entity_id
_entity_poly.type
_entity_poly.pdbx_seq_one_letter_code
_entity_poly.pdbx_strand_id
1 'polypeptide(L)'
;MAGEFDYEVSRKLWEAAVPVEIYSEREDDSIDACQPCYVMLPRCSYFPIHLPRILEQMGAREHGVKLEIEKVWLESNGIPLKIYYPIGVLFDLHRSVDSPTLTVTIKTSSRPEELQFVSKDTMEAMFMQSVKEANYLKYRKNEIVSTMKMDEHKQLWGSLVHDRFDDFWSVNRRLMEFTDERPFHDIPVRLYTIGKPFRQILQPPFHENGEPRTLYNALNSLSSDLLQDEKYQFISHGVILPMETPLTYLGKNLAYPDNFVHICTVTVHNPHV
;
A
#
# COMPACT_ATOMS: atom_id res chain seq x y z
N MET A 1 15.86 -14.09 -22.44
CA MET A 1 16.42 -14.15 -21.07
C MET A 1 15.39 -13.56 -20.14
N ALA A 2 14.58 -14.39 -19.49
CA ALA A 2 13.60 -13.95 -18.52
C ALA A 2 14.36 -13.39 -17.30
N GLY A 3 14.46 -12.06 -17.22
CA GLY A 3 15.18 -11.40 -16.13
C GLY A 3 14.50 -11.68 -14.78
N GLU A 4 15.34 -12.05 -13.82
CA GLU A 4 15.09 -11.97 -12.37
C GLU A 4 14.48 -10.60 -12.01
N PHE A 5 13.76 -10.51 -10.88
CA PHE A 5 13.27 -9.22 -10.42
C PHE A 5 14.47 -8.27 -10.22
N ASP A 6 14.25 -6.98 -10.47
CA ASP A 6 15.31 -5.99 -10.26
C ASP A 6 15.56 -5.82 -8.76
N TYR A 7 16.69 -6.36 -8.29
CA TYR A 7 17.09 -6.31 -6.89
C TYR A 7 17.22 -4.88 -6.38
N GLU A 8 17.84 -3.99 -7.16
CA GLU A 8 18.05 -2.60 -6.73
C GLU A 8 16.74 -1.85 -6.61
N VAL A 9 15.83 -2.02 -7.58
CA VAL A 9 14.49 -1.42 -7.51
C VAL A 9 13.76 -1.97 -6.31
N SER A 10 13.72 -3.29 -6.14
CA SER A 10 12.99 -3.93 -5.05
C SER A 10 13.52 -3.52 -3.67
N ARG A 11 14.84 -3.39 -3.52
CA ARG A 11 15.48 -2.94 -2.29
C ARG A 11 15.13 -1.49 -1.98
N LYS A 12 15.19 -0.59 -2.97
CA LYS A 12 14.79 0.82 -2.82
C LYS A 12 13.32 0.97 -2.44
N LEU A 13 12.42 0.20 -3.06
CA LEU A 13 11.00 0.23 -2.72
C LEU A 13 10.72 -0.27 -1.31
N TRP A 14 11.46 -1.29 -0.86
CA TRP A 14 11.36 -1.83 0.48
C TRP A 14 11.83 -0.83 1.55
N GLU A 15 13.00 -0.22 1.35
CA GLU A 15 13.61 0.73 2.28
C GLU A 15 12.94 2.12 2.27
N ALA A 16 12.10 2.40 1.26
CA ALA A 16 11.43 3.68 1.15
C ALA A 16 10.48 3.91 2.34
N ALA A 17 10.61 5.07 2.97
CA ALA A 17 9.76 5.53 4.06
C ALA A 17 9.11 6.87 3.73
N VAL A 18 8.02 7.18 4.42
CA VAL A 18 7.30 8.45 4.31
C VAL A 18 7.24 9.16 5.66
N PRO A 19 7.35 10.49 5.67
CA PRO A 19 7.19 11.26 6.89
C PRO A 19 5.70 11.41 7.23
N VAL A 20 5.34 11.02 8.45
CA VAL A 20 3.97 11.11 8.96
C VAL A 20 3.97 12.02 10.18
N GLU A 21 3.07 13.00 10.15
CA GLU A 21 2.83 13.96 11.22
C GLU A 21 1.53 13.57 11.93
N ILE A 22 1.62 13.28 13.24
CA ILE A 22 0.56 12.65 14.00
C ILE A 22 0.06 13.57 15.10
N TYR A 23 -1.24 13.85 15.07
CA TYR A 23 -1.98 14.62 16.06
C TYR A 23 -2.87 13.71 16.90
N SER A 24 -3.17 14.14 18.13
CA SER A 24 -4.22 13.56 18.96
C SER A 24 -5.47 14.45 18.86
N GLU A 25 -6.66 13.85 18.75
CA GLU A 25 -7.92 14.58 18.81
C GLU A 25 -8.04 15.33 20.15
N ARG A 26 -8.43 16.60 20.08
CA ARG A 26 -8.70 17.44 21.24
C ARG A 26 -10.10 18.01 21.14
N GLU A 27 -10.79 18.06 22.28
CA GLU A 27 -12.11 18.69 22.41
C GLU A 27 -12.02 20.20 22.71
N ASP A 28 -10.86 20.71 23.14
CA ASP A 28 -10.67 22.10 23.60
C ASP A 28 -9.63 22.88 22.76
N ASP A 29 -10.02 24.08 22.30
CA ASP A 29 -9.20 25.10 21.59
C ASP A 29 -8.12 25.77 22.47
N SER A 30 -7.64 25.10 23.53
CA SER A 30 -6.63 25.67 24.43
C SER A 30 -5.29 25.90 23.70
N ILE A 31 -4.70 27.07 23.96
CA ILE A 31 -3.56 27.68 23.24
C ILE A 31 -2.25 26.86 23.37
N ASP A 32 -2.18 25.87 24.26
CA ASP A 32 -1.02 25.01 24.45
C ASP A 32 -1.13 23.75 23.56
N ALA A 33 -0.94 23.93 22.25
CA ALA A 33 -1.03 22.86 21.26
C ALA A 33 -0.06 21.72 21.63
N CYS A 34 -0.56 20.48 21.79
CA CYS A 34 0.34 19.33 21.87
C CYS A 34 1.13 19.33 20.58
N GLN A 35 2.45 19.39 20.68
CA GLN A 35 3.27 19.29 19.49
C GLN A 35 3.01 17.94 18.82
N PRO A 36 2.80 17.92 17.49
CA PRO A 36 2.60 16.68 16.76
C PRO A 36 3.80 15.75 16.95
N CYS A 37 3.55 14.45 16.84
CA CYS A 37 4.61 13.46 16.74
C CYS A 37 4.99 13.29 15.27
N TYR A 38 6.29 13.22 15.00
CA TYR A 38 6.80 12.95 13.65
C TYR A 38 7.46 11.58 13.63
N VAL A 39 7.11 10.77 12.63
CA VAL A 39 7.67 9.43 12.46
C VAL A 39 7.89 9.14 10.98
N MET A 40 9.02 8.51 10.66
CA MET A 40 9.26 7.92 9.35
C MET A 40 8.68 6.51 9.35
N LEU A 41 7.68 6.25 8.51
CA LEU A 41 7.04 4.94 8.39
C LEU A 41 7.37 4.29 7.04
N PRO A 42 7.73 2.98 7.00
CA PRO A 42 8.02 2.30 5.75
C PRO A 42 6.79 2.28 4.83
N ARG A 43 6.96 2.64 3.55
CA ARG A 43 5.87 2.69 2.55
C ARG A 43 5.16 1.35 2.40
N CYS A 44 5.92 0.27 2.46
CA CYS A 44 5.43 -1.08 2.25
C CYS A 44 4.76 -1.70 3.49
N SER A 45 4.79 -1.01 4.64
CA SER A 45 4.20 -1.50 5.90
C SER A 45 2.76 -1.00 6.09
N TYR A 46 2.16 -1.32 7.23
CA TYR A 46 0.76 -1.01 7.56
C TYR A 46 0.65 -0.35 8.95
N PHE A 47 -0.27 0.61 9.12
CA PHE A 47 -0.44 1.31 10.39
C PHE A 47 -0.66 0.39 11.60
N PRO A 48 -1.45 -0.71 11.54
CA PRO A 48 -1.63 -1.62 12.68
C PRO A 48 -0.32 -2.18 13.28
N ILE A 49 0.76 -2.24 12.50
CA ILE A 49 2.09 -2.70 12.98
C ILE A 49 2.74 -1.65 13.90
N HIS A 50 2.55 -0.36 13.59
CA HIS A 50 3.25 0.76 14.24
C HIS A 50 2.40 1.47 15.29
N LEU A 51 1.07 1.35 15.20
CA LEU A 51 0.11 2.07 16.04
C LEU A 51 0.32 1.83 17.55
N PRO A 52 0.61 0.61 18.06
CA PRO A 52 0.87 0.42 19.49
C PRO A 52 1.99 1.32 20.03
N ARG A 53 3.11 1.42 19.31
CA ARG A 53 4.26 2.24 19.69
C ARG A 53 3.96 3.73 19.58
N ILE A 54 3.22 4.13 18.54
CA ILE A 54 2.79 5.53 18.36
C ILE A 54 1.90 5.95 19.53
N LEU A 55 0.91 5.14 19.91
CA LEU A 55 0.00 5.44 21.02
C LEU A 55 0.71 5.48 22.36
N GLU A 56 1.67 4.59 22.61
CA GLU A 56 2.51 4.62 23.82
C GLU A 56 3.30 5.93 23.93
N GLN A 57 3.93 6.36 22.84
CA GLN A 57 4.69 7.61 22.79
C GLN A 57 3.79 8.84 22.99
N MET A 58 2.59 8.85 22.41
CA MET A 58 1.63 9.93 22.57
C MET A 58 1.09 9.98 24.01
N GLY A 59 0.68 8.85 24.57
CA GLY A 59 0.18 8.77 25.95
C GLY A 59 1.21 9.18 26.99
N ALA A 60 2.50 8.89 26.76
CA ALA A 60 3.58 9.35 27.63
C ALA A 60 3.74 10.89 27.64
N ARG A 61 3.41 11.58 26.53
CA ARG A 61 3.44 13.05 26.44
C ARG A 61 2.22 13.69 27.10
N GLU A 62 1.06 13.04 27.03
CA GLU A 62 -0.21 13.51 27.59
C GLU A 62 -0.39 13.10 29.07
N HIS A 63 0.66 13.18 29.89
CA HIS A 63 0.61 12.86 31.33
C HIS A 63 0.09 11.44 31.68
N GLY A 64 0.27 10.47 30.79
CA GLY A 64 -0.08 9.07 31.04
C GLY A 64 -1.51 8.68 30.63
N VAL A 65 -2.17 9.45 29.76
CA VAL A 65 -3.43 9.03 29.13
C VAL A 65 -3.19 7.74 28.34
N LYS A 66 -3.87 6.67 28.73
CA LYS A 66 -3.77 5.37 28.07
C LYS A 66 -4.80 5.31 26.94
N LEU A 67 -4.34 5.52 25.70
CA LEU A 67 -5.15 5.33 24.52
C LEU A 67 -5.27 3.84 24.19
N GLU A 68 -6.49 3.32 24.24
CA GLU A 68 -6.77 1.93 23.85
C GLU A 68 -6.81 1.80 22.33
N ILE A 69 -5.92 0.96 21.78
CA ILE A 69 -5.79 0.77 20.33
C ILE A 69 -7.11 0.36 19.65
N GLU A 70 -7.97 -0.38 20.35
CA GLU A 70 -9.26 -0.86 19.85
C GLU A 70 -10.33 0.23 19.77
N LYS A 71 -10.14 1.34 20.49
CA LYS A 71 -11.08 2.48 20.53
C LYS A 71 -10.68 3.61 19.57
N VAL A 72 -9.42 3.67 19.15
CA VAL A 72 -8.96 4.74 18.26
C VAL A 72 -9.19 4.42 16.79
N TRP A 73 -9.30 5.47 15.97
CA TRP A 73 -9.23 5.39 14.52
C TRP A 73 -8.41 6.55 13.97
N LEU A 74 -7.97 6.46 12.71
CA LEU A 74 -7.09 7.43 12.09
C LEU A 74 -7.84 8.22 11.02
N GLU A 75 -7.62 9.53 10.98
CA GLU A 75 -8.21 10.45 10.01
C GLU A 75 -7.09 11.25 9.32
N SER A 76 -7.28 11.58 8.04
CA SER A 76 -6.47 12.57 7.35
C SER A 76 -7.35 13.49 6.52
N ASN A 77 -7.22 14.81 6.71
CA ASN A 77 -7.99 15.83 6.00
C ASN A 77 -9.51 15.58 6.03
N GLY A 78 -10.05 15.20 7.19
CA GLY A 78 -11.48 14.88 7.36
C GLY A 78 -11.91 13.53 6.79
N ILE A 79 -10.98 12.73 6.27
CA ILE A 79 -11.27 11.42 5.66
C ILE A 79 -10.75 10.30 6.57
N PRO A 80 -11.62 9.38 7.01
CA PRO A 80 -11.19 8.21 7.77
C PRO A 80 -10.25 7.32 6.95
N LEU A 81 -9.10 6.97 7.53
CA LEU A 81 -8.07 6.19 6.87
C LEU A 81 -8.38 4.70 6.93
N LYS A 82 -8.30 4.04 5.77
CA LYS A 82 -8.33 2.58 5.64
C LYS A 82 -6.97 2.02 6.01
N ILE A 83 -6.71 1.86 7.31
CA ILE A 83 -5.39 1.51 7.87
C ILE A 83 -4.83 0.14 7.40
N TYR A 84 -5.65 -0.66 6.73
CA TYR A 84 -5.27 -1.91 6.07
C TYR A 84 -4.70 -1.73 4.66
N TYR A 85 -4.69 -0.51 4.11
CA TYR A 85 -3.89 -0.19 2.92
C TYR A 85 -2.43 0.06 3.31
N PRO A 86 -1.46 -0.24 2.42
CA PRO A 86 -0.06 0.09 2.69
C PRO A 86 0.12 1.58 3.00
N ILE A 87 1.03 1.90 3.91
CA ILE A 87 1.25 3.28 4.36
C ILE A 87 1.63 4.18 3.18
N GLY A 88 2.43 3.69 2.24
CA GLY A 88 2.78 4.41 1.02
C GLY A 88 1.58 4.73 0.13
N VAL A 89 0.59 3.83 0.07
CA VAL A 89 -0.67 4.07 -0.65
C VAL A 89 -1.50 5.14 0.06
N LEU A 90 -1.60 5.08 1.38
CA LEU A 90 -2.30 6.11 2.17
C LEU A 90 -1.61 7.47 2.03
N PHE A 91 -0.28 7.51 2.02
CA PHE A 91 0.49 8.73 1.77
C PHE A 91 0.22 9.28 0.37
N ASP A 92 0.35 8.44 -0.66
CA ASP A 92 0.16 8.83 -2.06
C ASP A 92 -1.28 9.34 -2.33
N LEU A 93 -2.28 8.82 -1.60
CA LEU A 93 -3.68 9.25 -1.69
C LEU A 93 -3.99 10.51 -0.88
N HIS A 94 -3.53 10.61 0.36
CA HIS A 94 -4.05 11.59 1.32
C HIS A 94 -3.11 12.76 1.62
N ARG A 95 -1.85 12.71 1.19
CA ARG A 95 -0.90 13.81 1.42
C ARG A 95 -1.38 15.08 0.73
N SER A 96 -1.49 16.17 1.48
CA SER A 96 -1.74 17.49 0.91
C SER A 96 -0.59 17.91 0.01
N VAL A 97 -0.88 18.57 -1.11
CA VAL A 97 0.16 19.06 -2.03
C VAL A 97 1.06 20.10 -1.36
N ASP A 98 0.52 20.85 -0.41
CA ASP A 98 1.23 21.88 0.34
C ASP A 98 2.05 21.34 1.53
N SER A 99 1.95 20.03 1.83
CA SER A 99 2.67 19.41 2.95
C SER A 99 3.65 18.33 2.49
N PRO A 100 4.90 18.32 3.01
CA PRO A 100 5.80 17.19 2.80
C PRO A 100 5.38 15.94 3.59
N THR A 101 4.50 16.08 4.59
CA THR A 101 4.06 15.00 5.49
C THR A 101 2.65 14.52 5.16
N LEU A 102 2.37 13.25 5.48
CA LEU A 102 0.99 12.81 5.68
C LEU A 102 0.55 13.22 7.08
N THR A 103 -0.39 14.16 7.16
CA THR A 103 -1.02 14.57 8.42
C THR A 103 -2.08 13.54 8.82
N VAL A 104 -1.94 12.97 10.01
CA VAL A 104 -2.82 11.95 10.58
C VAL A 104 -3.30 12.42 11.95
N THR A 105 -4.60 12.39 12.18
CA THR A 105 -5.20 12.65 13.49
C THR A 105 -5.70 11.34 14.08
N ILE A 106 -5.27 11.04 15.31
CA ILE A 106 -5.79 9.94 16.11
C ILE A 106 -7.10 10.41 16.74
N LYS A 107 -8.19 9.75 16.39
CA LYS A 107 -9.54 10.06 16.85
C LYS A 107 -9.95 9.08 17.96
N THR A 108 -10.53 9.60 19.02
CA THR A 108 -11.06 8.86 20.17
C THR A 108 -12.59 8.86 20.21
N SER A 109 -13.21 9.73 19.40
CA SER A 109 -14.63 9.72 19.06
C SER A 109 -15.08 8.39 18.43
N SER A 110 -16.40 8.18 18.37
CA SER A 110 -17.00 6.99 17.78
C SER A 110 -16.46 6.70 16.39
N ARG A 111 -16.00 5.46 16.16
CA ARG A 111 -15.50 5.01 14.87
C ARG A 111 -16.61 5.05 13.82
N PRO A 112 -16.36 5.57 12.61
CA PRO A 112 -17.30 5.49 11.49
C PRO A 112 -17.73 4.06 11.18
N GLU A 113 -19.00 3.84 10.82
CA GLU A 113 -19.57 2.50 10.59
C GLU A 113 -18.85 1.73 9.47
N GLU A 114 -18.31 2.45 8.49
CA GLU A 114 -17.54 1.91 7.37
C GLU A 114 -16.14 1.42 7.75
N LEU A 115 -15.65 1.74 8.95
CA LEU A 115 -14.34 1.35 9.43
C LEU A 115 -14.44 0.22 10.46
N GLN A 116 -13.73 -0.88 10.17
CA GLN A 116 -13.49 -1.95 11.14
C GLN A 116 -12.15 -1.73 11.84
N PHE A 117 -12.08 -2.09 13.13
CA PHE A 117 -10.81 -2.19 13.82
C PHE A 117 -9.96 -3.31 13.19
N VAL A 118 -8.69 -3.01 12.91
CA VAL A 118 -7.74 -3.98 12.36
C VAL A 118 -6.57 -4.11 13.34
N SER A 119 -6.52 -5.25 14.04
CA SER A 119 -5.39 -5.61 14.89
C SER A 119 -4.18 -6.04 14.05
N LYS A 120 -3.02 -6.22 14.69
CA LYS A 120 -1.83 -6.79 14.04
C LYS A 120 -2.11 -8.19 13.45
N ASP A 121 -2.84 -9.03 14.18
CA ASP A 121 -3.16 -10.39 13.74
C ASP A 121 -4.19 -10.39 12.60
N THR A 122 -5.18 -9.49 12.64
CA THR A 122 -6.12 -9.29 11.52
C THR A 122 -5.38 -8.79 10.29
N MET A 123 -4.41 -7.87 10.47
CA MET A 123 -3.58 -7.38 9.37
C MET A 123 -2.71 -8.49 8.76
N GLU A 124 -2.14 -9.37 9.57
CA GLU A 124 -1.41 -10.56 9.09
C GLU A 124 -2.29 -11.45 8.21
N ALA A 125 -3.52 -11.73 8.66
CA ALA A 125 -4.47 -12.52 7.89
C ALA A 125 -4.85 -11.85 6.56
N MET A 126 -5.10 -10.53 6.57
CA MET A 126 -5.41 -9.74 5.37
C MET A 126 -4.22 -9.67 4.39
N PHE A 127 -3.00 -9.55 4.91
CA PHE A 127 -1.76 -9.60 4.13
C PHE A 127 -1.63 -10.94 3.42
N MET A 128 -1.75 -12.05 4.16
CA MET A 128 -1.67 -13.39 3.57
C MET A 128 -2.81 -13.68 2.59
N GLN A 129 -4.00 -13.14 2.83
CA GLN A 129 -5.11 -13.22 1.87
C GLN A 129 -4.77 -12.49 0.57
N SER A 130 -4.16 -11.31 0.64
CA SER A 130 -3.71 -10.58 -0.56
C SER A 130 -2.60 -11.33 -1.30
N VAL A 131 -1.62 -11.92 -0.59
CA VAL A 131 -0.57 -12.74 -1.22
C VAL A 131 -1.17 -13.95 -1.96
N LYS A 132 -2.15 -14.64 -1.35
CA LYS A 132 -2.88 -15.76 -1.98
C LYS A 132 -3.65 -15.31 -3.22
N GLU A 133 -4.36 -14.20 -3.12
CA GLU A 133 -5.12 -13.61 -4.24
C GLU A 133 -4.19 -13.24 -5.41
N ALA A 134 -3.08 -12.55 -5.13
CA ALA A 134 -2.08 -12.20 -6.12
C ALA A 134 -1.47 -13.45 -6.78
N ASN A 135 -1.22 -14.52 -6.01
CA ASN A 135 -0.72 -15.78 -6.55
C ASN A 135 -1.74 -16.45 -7.48
N TYR A 136 -3.03 -16.44 -7.12
CA TYR A 136 -4.10 -16.94 -7.97
C TYR A 136 -4.24 -16.12 -9.28
N LEU A 137 -4.11 -14.80 -9.21
CA LEU A 137 -4.10 -13.96 -10.41
C LEU A 137 -2.89 -14.26 -11.30
N LYS A 138 -1.70 -14.44 -10.73
CA LYS A 138 -0.49 -14.76 -11.50
C LYS A 138 -0.51 -16.16 -12.11
N TYR A 139 -0.91 -17.19 -11.37
CA TYR A 139 -0.70 -18.59 -11.79
C TYR A 139 -1.98 -19.44 -11.82
N ARG A 140 -3.15 -18.84 -11.58
CA ARG A 140 -4.45 -19.54 -11.54
C ARG A 140 -4.43 -20.70 -10.54
N LYS A 141 -4.70 -21.92 -11.01
CA LYS A 141 -4.76 -23.15 -10.20
C LYS A 141 -3.37 -23.61 -9.75
N ASN A 142 -2.28 -23.04 -10.26
CA ASN A 142 -0.93 -23.34 -9.82
C ASN A 142 -0.59 -22.50 -8.58
N GLU A 143 -1.24 -22.87 -7.47
CA GLU A 143 -1.16 -22.18 -6.18
C GLU A 143 0.21 -22.42 -5.50
N ILE A 144 1.27 -21.77 -5.95
CA ILE A 144 2.60 -21.85 -5.31
C ILE A 144 2.48 -21.60 -3.80
N VAL A 145 1.62 -20.66 -3.40
CA VAL A 145 1.35 -20.34 -1.99
C VAL A 145 0.76 -21.53 -1.21
N SER A 146 -0.03 -22.42 -1.84
CA SER A 146 -0.58 -23.59 -1.16
C SER A 146 0.45 -24.70 -0.94
N THR A 147 1.55 -24.68 -1.68
CA THR A 147 2.72 -25.56 -1.45
C THR A 147 3.65 -25.07 -0.35
N MET A 148 3.50 -23.82 0.10
CA MET A 148 4.33 -23.23 1.14
C MET A 148 3.96 -23.75 2.53
N LYS A 149 4.96 -23.91 3.39
CA LYS A 149 4.76 -24.29 4.79
C LYS A 149 4.27 -23.11 5.62
N MET A 150 3.62 -23.39 6.74
CA MET A 150 3.16 -22.36 7.69
C MET A 150 4.30 -21.44 8.17
N ASP A 151 5.51 -21.98 8.34
CA ASP A 151 6.68 -21.19 8.73
C ASP A 151 7.12 -20.22 7.62
N GLU A 152 6.92 -20.57 6.34
CA GLU A 152 7.20 -19.65 5.23
C GLU A 152 6.17 -18.50 5.19
N HIS A 153 4.89 -18.78 5.50
CA HIS A 153 3.87 -17.73 5.64
C HIS A 153 4.22 -16.77 6.79
N LYS A 154 4.60 -17.32 7.95
CA LYS A 154 5.06 -16.52 9.09
C LYS A 154 6.33 -15.75 8.77
N GLN A 155 7.24 -16.32 7.98
CA GLN A 155 8.46 -15.65 7.55
C GLN A 155 8.16 -14.45 6.65
N LEU A 156 7.22 -14.56 5.70
CA LEU A 156 6.81 -13.41 4.86
C LEU A 156 6.31 -12.25 5.73
N TRP A 157 5.39 -12.53 6.65
CA TRP A 157 4.84 -11.50 7.55
C TRP A 157 5.87 -10.97 8.54
N GLY A 158 6.59 -11.86 9.23
CA GLY A 158 7.61 -11.49 10.20
C GLY A 158 8.72 -10.64 9.58
N SER A 159 9.12 -10.96 8.35
CA SER A 159 10.11 -10.17 7.61
C SER A 159 9.61 -8.76 7.30
N LEU A 160 8.34 -8.60 6.96
CA LEU A 160 7.72 -7.27 6.78
C LEU A 160 7.66 -6.48 8.09
N VAL A 161 7.26 -7.11 9.18
CA VAL A 161 7.15 -6.49 10.51
C VAL A 161 8.51 -6.03 11.04
N HIS A 162 9.58 -6.79 10.76
CA HIS A 162 10.92 -6.57 11.27
C HIS A 162 11.90 -5.95 10.26
N ASP A 163 11.39 -5.50 9.10
CA ASP A 163 12.18 -4.85 8.06
C ASP A 163 13.36 -5.72 7.52
N ARG A 164 13.08 -7.01 7.31
CA ARG A 164 14.06 -8.02 6.89
C ARG A 164 13.91 -8.37 5.41
N PHE A 165 14.40 -7.50 4.54
CA PHE A 165 14.29 -7.66 3.08
C PHE A 165 14.78 -9.03 2.56
N ASP A 166 15.98 -9.47 2.93
CA ASP A 166 16.56 -10.71 2.39
C ASP A 166 15.79 -11.95 2.86
N ASP A 167 15.32 -11.95 4.12
CA ASP A 167 14.48 -13.01 4.67
C ASP A 167 13.13 -13.06 3.94
N PHE A 168 12.53 -11.90 3.62
CA PHE A 168 11.31 -11.81 2.83
C PHE A 168 11.50 -12.37 1.41
N TRP A 169 12.52 -11.90 0.68
CA TRP A 169 12.75 -12.29 -0.70
C TRP A 169 13.24 -13.72 -0.87
N SER A 170 13.85 -14.32 0.15
CA SER A 170 14.19 -15.75 0.14
C SER A 170 12.97 -16.65 -0.10
N VAL A 171 11.79 -16.21 0.36
CA VAL A 171 10.49 -16.88 0.16
C VAL A 171 9.72 -16.26 -1.01
N ASN A 172 9.57 -14.93 -1.04
CA ASN A 172 8.72 -14.22 -2.01
C ASN A 172 9.18 -14.40 -3.46
N ARG A 173 10.48 -14.63 -3.71
CA ARG A 173 11.01 -14.88 -5.06
C ARG A 173 10.25 -15.99 -5.79
N ARG A 174 9.85 -17.07 -5.07
CA ARG A 174 9.09 -18.20 -5.64
C ARG A 174 7.71 -17.76 -6.16
N LEU A 175 7.12 -16.73 -5.55
CA LEU A 175 5.83 -16.16 -5.94
C LEU A 175 5.96 -15.17 -7.10
N MET A 176 7.16 -14.66 -7.35
CA MET A 176 7.46 -13.64 -8.36
C MET A 176 8.19 -14.21 -9.58
N GLU A 177 8.49 -15.52 -9.58
CA GLU A 177 9.13 -16.22 -10.70
C GLU A 177 8.28 -16.13 -11.96
N PHE A 178 8.77 -15.38 -12.95
CA PHE A 178 8.15 -15.24 -14.26
C PHE A 178 9.11 -15.77 -15.32
N THR A 179 8.78 -16.91 -15.92
CA THR A 179 9.54 -17.54 -17.00
C THR A 179 8.59 -17.91 -18.14
N ASP A 180 9.13 -18.26 -19.30
CA ASP A 180 8.30 -18.71 -20.44
C ASP A 180 7.50 -19.98 -20.10
N GLU A 181 8.03 -20.81 -19.19
CA GLU A 181 7.38 -22.02 -18.67
C GLU A 181 6.32 -21.72 -17.59
N ARG A 182 6.45 -20.59 -16.90
CA ARG A 182 5.56 -20.14 -15.83
C ARG A 182 5.25 -18.64 -15.99
N PRO A 183 4.49 -18.25 -17.03
CA PRO A 183 4.12 -16.87 -17.24
C PRO A 183 3.05 -16.43 -16.23
N PHE A 184 2.99 -15.14 -15.96
CA PHE A 184 1.84 -14.56 -15.27
C PHE A 184 0.63 -14.55 -16.21
N HIS A 185 -0.51 -15.05 -15.73
CA HIS A 185 -1.79 -14.96 -16.43
C HIS A 185 -2.41 -13.57 -16.30
N ASP A 186 -2.35 -12.96 -15.11
CA ASP A 186 -2.65 -11.56 -14.89
C ASP A 186 -1.63 -10.91 -13.98
N ILE A 187 -1.50 -9.60 -14.14
CA ILE A 187 -0.80 -8.74 -13.18
C ILE A 187 -1.78 -8.32 -12.08
N PRO A 188 -1.49 -8.61 -10.80
CA PRO A 188 -2.32 -8.14 -9.70
C PRO A 188 -2.20 -6.61 -9.56
N VAL A 189 -3.27 -5.88 -9.94
CA VAL A 189 -3.31 -4.41 -9.92
C VAL A 189 -4.53 -3.93 -9.16
N ARG A 190 -4.34 -2.98 -8.25
CA ARG A 190 -5.43 -2.24 -7.58
C ARG A 190 -5.31 -0.75 -7.89
N LEU A 191 -6.38 -0.17 -8.43
CA LEU A 191 -6.48 1.26 -8.71
C LEU A 191 -7.27 1.96 -7.61
N TYR A 192 -6.64 2.92 -6.95
CA TYR A 192 -7.18 3.66 -5.82
C TYR A 192 -7.63 5.06 -6.22
N THR A 193 -8.77 5.47 -5.68
CA THR A 193 -9.27 6.85 -5.73
C THR A 193 -9.81 7.19 -4.35
N ILE A 194 -9.50 8.39 -3.85
CA ILE A 194 -9.96 8.86 -2.54
C ILE A 194 -11.49 8.72 -2.42
N GLY A 195 -11.97 8.23 -1.28
CA GLY A 195 -13.39 8.09 -0.99
C GLY A 195 -14.12 6.97 -1.77
N LYS A 196 -13.44 6.22 -2.64
CA LYS A 196 -14.03 5.11 -3.39
C LYS A 196 -13.37 3.77 -3.02
N PRO A 197 -14.06 2.63 -3.20
CA PRO A 197 -13.41 1.32 -3.23
C PRO A 197 -12.36 1.27 -4.34
N PHE A 198 -11.28 0.51 -4.15
CA PHE A 198 -10.33 0.29 -5.23
C PHE A 198 -10.99 -0.50 -6.37
N ARG A 199 -10.56 -0.23 -7.61
CA ARG A 199 -10.97 -1.00 -8.79
C ARG A 199 -9.94 -2.08 -9.05
N GLN A 200 -10.41 -3.31 -9.29
CA GLN A 200 -9.58 -4.45 -9.62
C GLN A 200 -10.35 -5.34 -10.60
N ILE A 201 -9.76 -5.56 -11.78
CA ILE A 201 -10.24 -6.49 -12.81
C ILE A 201 -9.04 -7.28 -13.35
N LEU A 202 -9.29 -8.33 -14.13
CA LEU A 202 -8.21 -9.10 -14.76
C LEU A 202 -7.35 -8.21 -15.67
N GLN A 203 -6.03 -8.35 -15.55
CA GLN A 203 -5.03 -7.58 -16.29
C GLN A 203 -4.02 -8.51 -16.96
N PRO A 204 -4.37 -9.09 -18.12
CA PRO A 204 -3.41 -9.94 -18.84
C PRO A 204 -2.17 -9.12 -19.22
N PRO A 205 -0.95 -9.67 -19.10
CA PRO A 205 0.28 -8.95 -19.43
C PRO A 205 0.50 -8.76 -20.93
N PHE A 206 -0.19 -9.53 -21.77
CA PHE A 206 -0.09 -9.49 -23.22
C PHE A 206 -1.48 -9.44 -23.86
N HIS A 207 -1.55 -8.87 -25.06
CA HIS A 207 -2.70 -8.98 -25.95
C HIS A 207 -2.79 -10.39 -26.57
N GLU A 208 -3.93 -10.72 -27.19
CA GLU A 208 -4.12 -12.03 -27.86
C GLU A 208 -3.13 -12.28 -29.00
N ASN A 209 -2.62 -11.21 -29.63
CA ASN A 209 -1.58 -11.27 -30.66
C ASN A 209 -0.16 -11.46 -30.09
N GLY A 210 -0.01 -11.52 -28.76
CA GLY A 210 1.28 -11.67 -28.06
C GLY A 210 2.01 -10.36 -27.77
N GLU A 211 1.48 -9.20 -28.17
CA GLU A 211 2.11 -7.91 -27.87
C GLU A 211 1.99 -7.55 -26.38
N PRO A 212 3.02 -6.95 -25.77
CA PRO A 212 2.98 -6.57 -24.36
C PRO A 212 1.94 -5.47 -24.12
N ARG A 213 1.10 -5.66 -23.10
CA ARG A 213 0.22 -4.61 -22.59
C ARG A 213 1.01 -3.63 -21.73
N THR A 214 0.60 -2.38 -21.79
CA THR A 214 1.18 -1.25 -21.04
C THR A 214 0.25 -0.79 -19.92
N LEU A 215 0.76 0.11 -19.06
CA LEU A 215 -0.05 0.80 -18.06
C LEU A 215 -1.29 1.47 -18.67
N TYR A 216 -1.14 2.15 -19.82
CA TYR A 216 -2.26 2.77 -20.53
C TYR A 216 -3.38 1.76 -20.80
N ASN A 217 -3.03 0.56 -21.28
CA ASN A 217 -4.02 -0.47 -21.57
C ASN A 217 -4.72 -0.98 -20.30
N ALA A 218 -4.02 -1.06 -19.17
CA ALA A 218 -4.62 -1.44 -17.89
C ALA A 218 -5.55 -0.34 -17.36
N LEU A 219 -5.10 0.92 -17.34
CA LEU A 219 -5.90 2.04 -16.86
C LEU A 219 -7.15 2.26 -17.71
N ASN A 220 -7.05 2.12 -19.04
CA ASN A 220 -8.21 2.24 -19.93
C ASN A 220 -9.28 1.18 -19.62
N SER A 221 -8.87 -0.02 -19.20
CA SER A 221 -9.79 -1.09 -18.80
C SER A 221 -10.33 -0.92 -17.36
N LEU A 222 -9.51 -0.43 -16.42
CA LEU A 222 -9.90 -0.21 -15.02
C LEU A 222 -10.81 1.02 -14.86
N SER A 223 -10.51 2.07 -15.63
CA SER A 223 -11.08 3.41 -15.43
C SER A 223 -10.79 4.33 -16.61
N SER A 224 -11.48 4.11 -17.74
CA SER A 224 -11.38 5.02 -18.89
C SER A 224 -11.80 6.46 -18.56
N ASP A 225 -12.73 6.63 -17.61
CA ASP A 225 -13.19 7.92 -17.09
C ASP A 225 -12.06 8.75 -16.45
N LEU A 226 -11.24 8.13 -15.60
CA LEU A 226 -10.13 8.81 -14.94
C LEU A 226 -8.96 9.03 -15.89
N LEU A 227 -8.75 8.11 -16.84
CA LEU A 227 -7.65 8.20 -17.80
C LEU A 227 -7.83 9.35 -18.81
N GLN A 228 -9.08 9.66 -19.18
CA GLN A 228 -9.39 10.73 -20.14
C GLN A 228 -9.40 12.13 -19.50
N ASP A 229 -9.45 12.22 -18.16
CA ASP A 229 -9.44 13.49 -17.46
C ASP A 229 -7.99 13.89 -17.13
N GLU A 230 -7.48 14.89 -17.86
CA GLU A 230 -6.12 15.44 -17.73
C GLU A 230 -5.81 15.99 -16.33
N LYS A 231 -6.83 16.15 -15.48
CA LYS A 231 -6.64 16.52 -14.07
C LYS A 231 -6.06 15.38 -13.24
N TYR A 232 -6.01 14.14 -13.73
CA TYR A 232 -5.48 13.02 -12.95
C TYR A 232 -4.11 12.56 -13.43
N GLN A 233 -3.30 12.16 -12.45
CA GLN A 233 -2.06 11.43 -12.62
C GLN A 233 -2.15 10.11 -11.86
N PHE A 234 -1.36 9.14 -12.32
CA PHE A 234 -1.32 7.81 -11.75
C PHE A 234 0.07 7.56 -11.17
N ILE A 235 0.12 7.32 -9.87
CA ILE A 235 1.37 7.15 -9.14
C ILE A 235 1.40 5.81 -8.41
N SER A 236 2.59 5.29 -8.18
CA SER A 236 2.84 4.14 -7.31
C SER A 236 4.16 4.35 -6.60
N HIS A 237 4.26 3.99 -5.32
CA HIS A 237 5.45 4.25 -4.49
C HIS A 237 5.93 5.71 -4.54
N GLY A 238 5.02 6.67 -4.69
CA GLY A 238 5.33 8.10 -4.78
C GLY A 238 5.95 8.56 -6.10
N VAL A 239 5.99 7.72 -7.14
CA VAL A 239 6.49 8.08 -8.47
C VAL A 239 5.39 8.07 -9.52
N ILE A 240 5.43 9.02 -10.45
CA ILE A 240 4.53 9.05 -11.62
C ILE A 240 4.90 7.89 -12.54
N LEU A 241 3.90 7.09 -12.91
CA LEU A 241 4.11 5.96 -13.80
C LEU A 241 3.98 6.39 -15.27
N PRO A 242 4.99 6.13 -16.12
CA PRO A 242 4.86 6.32 -17.56
C PRO A 242 3.80 5.39 -18.16
N MET A 243 2.97 5.91 -19.06
CA MET A 243 1.83 5.21 -19.65
C MET A 243 2.25 4.00 -20.51
N GLU A 244 3.44 4.08 -21.10
CA GLU A 244 4.09 3.06 -21.90
C GLU A 244 4.74 1.94 -21.08
N THR A 245 4.76 2.06 -19.74
CA THR A 245 5.41 1.05 -18.88
C THR A 245 4.77 -0.33 -19.08
N PRO A 246 5.54 -1.37 -19.44
CA PRO A 246 4.99 -2.71 -19.61
C PRO A 246 4.38 -3.25 -18.32
N LEU A 247 3.21 -3.89 -18.40
CA LEU A 247 2.55 -4.46 -17.22
C LEU A 247 3.40 -5.54 -16.55
N THR A 248 4.17 -6.31 -17.33
CA THR A 248 5.12 -7.28 -16.80
C THR A 248 6.21 -6.63 -15.95
N TYR A 249 6.68 -5.44 -16.32
CA TYR A 249 7.65 -4.70 -15.52
C TYR A 249 7.04 -4.23 -14.20
N LEU A 250 5.83 -3.65 -14.25
CA LEU A 250 5.09 -3.24 -13.05
C LEU A 250 4.90 -4.43 -12.09
N GLY A 251 4.39 -5.54 -12.61
CA GLY A 251 4.10 -6.73 -11.81
C GLY A 251 5.33 -7.39 -11.19
N LYS A 252 6.51 -7.25 -11.80
CA LYS A 252 7.76 -7.82 -11.26
C LYS A 252 8.45 -6.90 -10.25
N ASN A 253 8.47 -5.61 -10.56
CA ASN A 253 9.42 -4.68 -9.94
C ASN A 253 8.74 -3.60 -9.08
N LEU A 254 7.43 -3.37 -9.24
CA LEU A 254 6.66 -2.35 -8.48
C LEU A 254 5.54 -2.96 -7.63
N ALA A 255 5.52 -4.29 -7.49
CA ALA A 255 4.59 -4.93 -6.56
C ALA A 255 5.03 -4.67 -5.12
N TYR A 256 4.08 -4.34 -4.26
CA TYR A 256 4.28 -4.27 -2.81
C TYR A 256 4.51 -5.70 -2.26
N PRO A 257 4.91 -5.85 -0.98
CA PRO A 257 5.09 -7.17 -0.37
C PRO A 257 3.86 -8.08 -0.43
N ASP A 258 2.65 -7.51 -0.52
CA ASP A 258 1.41 -8.27 -0.72
C ASP A 258 1.22 -8.78 -2.17
N ASN A 259 2.22 -8.56 -3.03
CA ASN A 259 2.30 -8.96 -4.43
C ASN A 259 1.31 -8.23 -5.36
N PHE A 260 0.72 -7.12 -4.91
CA PHE A 260 -0.08 -6.22 -5.75
C PHE A 260 0.70 -4.99 -6.17
N VAL A 261 0.46 -4.54 -7.41
CA VAL A 261 0.82 -3.19 -7.86
C VAL A 261 -0.30 -2.26 -7.44
N HIS A 262 -0.01 -1.37 -6.50
CA HIS A 262 -0.97 -0.38 -6.00
C HIS A 262 -0.79 0.92 -6.77
N ILE A 263 -1.82 1.36 -7.48
CA ILE A 263 -1.79 2.57 -8.31
C ILE A 263 -2.77 3.59 -7.72
N CYS A 264 -2.29 4.76 -7.34
CA CYS A 264 -3.09 5.83 -6.79
C CYS A 264 -3.43 6.85 -7.88
N THR A 265 -4.71 7.23 -7.95
CA THR A 265 -5.16 8.37 -8.76
C THR A 265 -5.00 9.64 -7.93
N VAL A 266 -4.20 10.58 -8.40
CA VAL A 266 -3.95 11.88 -7.74
C VAL A 266 -4.31 13.02 -8.67
N THR A 267 -4.73 14.16 -8.11
CA THR A 267 -5.09 15.33 -8.94
C THR A 267 -3.84 16.14 -9.25
N VAL A 268 -3.59 16.41 -10.53
CA VAL A 268 -2.53 17.31 -11.00
C VAL A 268 -2.82 18.71 -10.49
N HIS A 269 -2.01 19.18 -9.55
CA HIS A 269 -2.03 20.59 -9.20
C HIS A 269 -1.23 21.33 -10.27
N ASN A 270 -1.90 22.15 -11.06
CA ASN A 270 -1.26 23.01 -12.02
C ASN A 270 -0.80 24.27 -11.27
N PRO A 271 0.51 24.50 -11.03
CA PRO A 271 0.98 25.65 -10.25
C PRO A 271 0.84 27.00 -11.00
N HIS A 272 0.09 27.04 -12.11
CA HIS A 272 -0.02 28.17 -13.03
C HIS A 272 -1.46 28.59 -13.36
N VAL A 273 -2.43 28.29 -12.49
CA VAL A 273 -3.77 28.90 -12.52
C VAL A 273 -4.06 29.58 -11.19
#